data_AF-A0A1H1LSI0-F1
#
_entry.id   AF-A0A1H1LSI0-F1
#
_cell.length_a   1.000
_cell.length_b   1.000
_cell.length_c   1.000
_cell.angle_alpha   90.00
_cell.angle_beta   90.00
_cell.angle_gamma   90.00
#
_symmetry.space_group_name_H-M   'P 1'
#
loop_
_entity.id
_entity.type
_entity.pdbx_description
1 polymer ?
#
loop_
_entity_poly.entity_id
_entity_poly.type
_entity_poly.pdbx_seq_one_letter_code
_entity_poly.pdbx_strand_id
1 'polypeptide(L)'
;MSALAWGIKASLLGYVRGMADGSVTLAGGAEELDGGFRFPAADAAGQTGADAPLAFRGSVTLTGHGGMLRVTIADPALVDTGDGWVLEIADPDDPGIRLPFATLAGFDGERATGAALTEDGADLFFGPYERGTAIDDPRVVA
;
A
#
# COMPACT_ATOMS: atom_id res chain seq x y z
N MET A 1 -14.88 -1.73 -12.67
CA MET A 1 -14.86 -1.06 -11.34
C MET A 1 -13.39 -0.89 -11.05
N SER A 2 -12.94 0.35 -10.82
CA SER A 2 -11.51 0.61 -10.64
C SER A 2 -10.93 -0.12 -9.42
N ALA A 3 -9.63 -0.36 -9.45
CA ALA A 3 -8.88 -0.97 -8.35
C ALA A 3 -7.41 -0.55 -8.41
N LEU A 4 -6.70 -0.69 -7.31
CA LEU A 4 -5.27 -0.48 -7.22
C LEU A 4 -4.54 -1.79 -7.46
N ALA A 5 -3.78 -1.87 -8.55
CA ALA A 5 -2.78 -2.91 -8.76
C ALA A 5 -1.44 -2.41 -8.22
N TRP A 6 -0.86 -3.14 -7.26
CA TRP A 6 0.36 -2.70 -6.59
C TRP A 6 1.21 -3.87 -6.08
N GLY A 7 2.52 -3.82 -6.37
CA GLY A 7 3.51 -4.82 -5.96
C GLY A 7 3.99 -4.68 -4.51
N ILE A 8 3.66 -3.57 -3.84
CA ILE A 8 4.25 -3.15 -2.56
C ILE A 8 5.76 -2.95 -2.72
N LYS A 9 6.53 -4.03 -2.76
CA LYS A 9 7.96 -4.02 -3.05
C LYS A 9 8.39 -5.43 -3.46
N ALA A 10 8.80 -5.62 -4.72
CA ALA A 10 9.16 -6.93 -5.26
C ALA A 10 10.21 -7.68 -4.43
N SER A 11 11.24 -6.99 -3.91
CA SER A 11 12.27 -7.61 -3.07
C SER A 11 11.74 -8.10 -1.73
N LEU A 12 10.77 -7.39 -1.13
CA LEU A 12 10.12 -7.81 0.10
C LEU A 12 9.23 -9.03 -0.13
N LEU A 13 8.44 -9.03 -1.21
CA LEU A 13 7.59 -10.18 -1.55
C LEU A 13 8.44 -11.42 -1.86
N GLY A 14 9.54 -11.25 -2.59
CA GLY A 14 10.49 -12.33 -2.85
C GLY A 14 11.13 -12.86 -1.57
N TYR A 15 11.51 -11.98 -0.65
CA TYR A 15 12.03 -12.37 0.66
C TYR A 15 11.01 -13.17 1.47
N VAL A 16 9.76 -12.67 1.58
CA VAL A 16 8.68 -13.35 2.32
C VAL A 16 8.37 -14.71 1.71
N ARG A 17 8.13 -14.78 0.39
CA ARG A 17 7.79 -16.03 -0.29
C ARG A 17 8.94 -17.05 -0.32
N GLY A 18 10.18 -16.61 -0.14
CA GLY A 18 11.36 -17.48 -0.09
C GLY A 18 11.58 -18.16 1.27
N MET A 19 10.92 -17.68 2.34
CA MET A 19 11.04 -18.27 3.67
C MET A 19 10.14 -19.51 3.81
N ALA A 20 10.63 -20.52 4.56
CA ALA A 20 9.85 -21.73 4.83
C ALA A 20 8.58 -21.46 5.64
N ASP A 21 8.60 -20.44 6.50
CA ASP A 21 7.47 -19.96 7.32
C ASP A 21 6.89 -18.63 6.81
N GLY A 22 7.31 -18.19 5.63
CA GLY A 22 6.82 -16.98 5.00
C GLY A 22 5.38 -17.15 4.52
N SER A 23 4.55 -16.13 4.73
CA SER A 23 3.14 -16.16 4.31
C SER A 23 2.66 -14.79 3.88
N VAL A 24 1.73 -14.82 2.92
CA VAL A 24 0.94 -13.68 2.46
C VAL A 24 -0.52 -14.04 2.71
N THR A 25 -1.22 -13.21 3.48
CA THR A 25 -2.65 -13.39 3.75
C THR A 25 -3.43 -12.19 3.23
N LEU A 26 -4.50 -12.47 2.49
CA LEU A 26 -5.36 -11.47 1.87
C LEU A 26 -6.73 -11.43 2.56
N ALA A 27 -7.29 -10.24 2.74
CA ALA A 27 -8.64 -10.06 3.26
C ALA A 27 -9.33 -8.83 2.65
N GLY A 28 -10.62 -8.66 2.94
CA GLY A 28 -11.40 -7.49 2.52
C GLY A 28 -11.57 -7.32 1.01
N GLY A 29 -11.42 -8.42 0.25
CA GLY A 29 -11.54 -8.43 -1.21
C GLY A 29 -10.26 -8.12 -1.97
N ALA A 30 -9.12 -8.01 -1.28
CA ALA A 30 -7.82 -7.99 -1.94
C ALA A 30 -7.57 -9.33 -2.66
N GLU A 31 -7.02 -9.26 -3.87
CA GLU A 31 -6.72 -10.42 -4.71
C GLU A 31 -5.23 -10.45 -5.06
N GLU A 32 -4.68 -11.65 -5.26
CA GLU A 32 -3.30 -11.81 -5.71
C GLU A 32 -3.19 -11.59 -7.22
N LEU A 33 -2.15 -10.86 -7.63
CA LEU A 33 -1.75 -10.69 -9.03
C LEU A 33 -0.36 -11.29 -9.23
N ASP A 34 0.01 -11.49 -10.49
CA ASP A 34 1.41 -11.79 -10.81
C ASP A 34 2.29 -10.60 -10.37
N GLY A 35 3.18 -10.86 -9.42
CA GLY A 35 4.08 -9.85 -8.85
C GLY A 35 3.46 -8.83 -7.89
N GLY A 36 2.20 -8.98 -7.47
CA GLY A 36 1.59 -8.00 -6.56
C GLY A 36 0.16 -8.32 -6.13
N PHE A 37 -0.62 -7.28 -5.87
CA PHE A 37 -1.98 -7.39 -5.35
C PHE A 37 -2.93 -6.42 -6.05
N ARG A 38 -4.20 -6.79 -6.07
CA ARG A 38 -5.32 -5.96 -6.50
C ARG A 38 -6.16 -5.58 -5.28
N PHE A 39 -6.30 -4.28 -5.02
CA PHE A 39 -7.21 -3.74 -4.01
C PHE A 39 -8.42 -3.12 -4.71
N PRO A 40 -9.63 -3.68 -4.57
CA PRO A 40 -10.81 -3.12 -5.22
C PRO A 40 -11.12 -1.70 -4.70
N ALA A 41 -11.72 -0.85 -5.54
CA ALA A 41 -12.18 0.46 -5.10
C ALA A 41 -13.09 0.32 -3.86
N ALA A 42 -12.89 1.23 -2.90
CA ALA A 42 -13.81 1.39 -1.79
C ALA A 42 -15.10 2.02 -2.32
N ASP A 43 -16.25 1.59 -1.79
CA ASP A 43 -17.53 2.21 -2.14
C ASP A 43 -17.49 3.68 -1.69
N ALA A 44 -17.66 4.61 -2.63
CA ALA A 44 -17.56 6.04 -2.39
C ALA A 44 -18.75 6.56 -1.55
N ALA A 45 -18.73 6.30 -0.24
CA ALA A 45 -19.69 6.87 0.68
C ALA A 45 -19.33 8.35 0.95
N GLY A 46 -19.76 9.25 0.06
CA GLY A 46 -19.88 10.68 0.36
C GLY A 46 -18.64 11.55 0.12
N GLN A 47 -17.56 11.03 -0.45
CA GLN A 47 -16.43 11.84 -0.91
C GLN A 47 -16.50 11.98 -2.42
N THR A 48 -17.10 13.07 -2.88
CA THR A 48 -17.24 13.40 -4.31
C THR A 48 -16.60 14.76 -4.57
N GLY A 49 -15.71 14.84 -5.56
CA GLY A 49 -14.93 16.03 -5.87
C GLY A 49 -13.63 15.67 -6.57
N ALA A 50 -13.00 16.63 -7.23
CA ALA A 50 -11.71 16.42 -7.88
C ALA A 50 -10.59 16.10 -6.86
N ASP A 51 -10.74 16.58 -5.63
CA ASP A 51 -9.77 16.43 -4.54
C ASP A 51 -10.10 15.24 -3.61
N ALA A 52 -11.10 14.42 -3.95
CA ALA A 52 -11.45 13.25 -3.15
C ALA A 52 -10.37 12.17 -3.29
N PRO A 53 -9.92 11.54 -2.19
CA PRO A 53 -8.98 10.42 -2.24
C PRO A 53 -9.47 9.30 -3.16
N LEU A 54 -8.54 8.72 -3.94
CA LEU A 54 -8.78 7.45 -4.62
C LEU A 54 -8.60 6.33 -3.60
N ALA A 55 -9.68 6.00 -2.91
CA ALA A 55 -9.69 5.01 -1.84
C ALA A 55 -9.96 3.60 -2.36
N PHE A 56 -9.20 2.64 -1.84
CA PHE A 56 -9.33 1.22 -2.11
C PHE A 56 -9.49 0.47 -0.79
N ARG A 57 -10.05 -0.73 -0.86
CA ARG A 57 -10.29 -1.57 0.32
C ARG A 57 -9.50 -2.87 0.25
N GLY A 58 -9.42 -3.52 1.40
CA GLY A 58 -8.79 -4.84 1.54
C GLY A 58 -7.39 -4.75 2.13
N SER A 59 -6.85 -5.91 2.48
CA SER A 59 -5.57 -5.96 3.17
C SER A 59 -4.68 -7.09 2.69
N VAL A 60 -3.39 -6.84 2.81
CA VAL A 60 -2.29 -7.78 2.62
C VAL A 60 -1.51 -7.82 3.92
N THR A 61 -1.41 -8.99 4.54
CA THR A 61 -0.55 -9.22 5.70
C THR A 61 0.61 -10.13 5.30
N LEU A 62 1.82 -9.63 5.46
CA LEU A 62 3.07 -10.35 5.23
C LEU A 62 3.60 -10.86 6.57
N THR A 63 3.91 -12.15 6.67
CA THR A 63 4.49 -12.73 7.90
C THR A 63 5.69 -13.62 7.65
N GLY A 64 6.57 -13.74 8.65
CA GLY A 64 7.71 -14.68 8.67
C GLY A 64 8.48 -14.60 9.99
N HIS A 65 9.60 -15.33 10.10
CA HIS A 65 10.44 -15.39 11.31
C HIS A 65 9.69 -15.73 12.59
N GLY A 66 8.86 -16.77 12.55
CA GLY A 66 8.03 -17.16 13.70
C GLY A 66 7.04 -16.07 14.13
N GLY A 67 6.65 -15.19 13.21
CA GLY A 67 5.71 -14.09 13.43
C GLY A 67 6.34 -12.78 13.88
N MET A 68 7.68 -12.71 13.99
CA MET A 68 8.39 -11.48 14.30
C MET A 68 8.37 -10.49 13.14
N LEU A 69 8.42 -10.99 11.90
CA LEU A 69 8.03 -10.18 10.73
C LEU A 69 6.51 -10.25 10.63
N ARG A 70 5.85 -9.11 10.82
CA ARG A 70 4.44 -8.91 10.51
C ARG A 70 4.25 -7.49 9.98
N VAL A 71 3.86 -7.36 8.73
CA VAL A 71 3.53 -6.07 8.11
C VAL A 71 2.14 -6.19 7.49
N THR A 72 1.24 -5.30 7.88
CA THR A 72 -0.11 -5.23 7.32
C THR A 72 -0.26 -3.95 6.53
N ILE A 73 -0.62 -4.10 5.26
CA ILE A 73 -1.02 -3.00 4.38
C ILE A 73 -2.52 -3.14 4.17
N ALA A 74 -3.29 -2.16 4.63
CA ALA A 74 -4.75 -2.18 4.55
C ALA A 74 -5.31 -0.87 4.00
N ASP A 75 -6.40 -1.01 3.23
CA ASP A 75 -7.21 0.07 2.68
C ASP A 75 -6.37 1.21 2.06
N PRO A 76 -5.54 0.94 1.04
CA PRO A 76 -4.67 1.95 0.47
C PRO A 76 -5.47 3.08 -0.18
N ALA A 77 -4.96 4.30 -0.13
CA ALA A 77 -5.58 5.45 -0.80
C ALA A 77 -4.51 6.36 -1.43
N LEU A 78 -4.79 6.87 -2.63
CA LEU A 78 -3.98 7.92 -3.25
C LEU A 78 -4.62 9.27 -2.95
N VAL A 79 -3.86 10.17 -2.32
CA VAL A 79 -4.31 11.49 -1.87
C VAL A 79 -3.49 12.56 -2.55
N ASP A 80 -4.17 13.50 -3.23
CA ASP A 80 -3.54 14.73 -3.71
C ASP A 80 -3.42 15.71 -2.54
N THR A 81 -2.21 16.20 -2.29
CA THR A 81 -1.92 17.15 -1.20
C THR A 81 -1.77 18.59 -1.70
N GLY A 82 -1.89 18.81 -3.02
CA GLY A 82 -1.62 20.09 -3.69
C GLY A 82 -0.15 20.31 -4.05
N ASP A 83 0.78 19.82 -3.22
CA ASP A 83 2.23 19.90 -3.45
C ASP A 83 2.82 18.58 -4.00
N GLY A 84 1.97 17.56 -4.16
CA GLY A 84 2.35 16.21 -4.58
C GLY A 84 1.30 15.20 -4.16
N TRP A 85 1.65 13.92 -4.29
CA TRP A 85 0.74 12.82 -3.98
C TRP A 85 1.29 11.97 -2.83
N VAL A 86 0.39 11.46 -2.00
CA VAL A 86 0.70 10.54 -0.91
C VAL A 86 -0.10 9.26 -1.09
N LEU A 87 0.57 8.12 -0.93
CA LEU A 87 -0.07 6.83 -0.73
C LEU A 87 -0.24 6.66 0.78
N GLU A 88 -1.48 6.64 1.23
CA GLU A 88 -1.82 6.35 2.62
C GLU A 88 -2.28 4.90 2.77
N ILE A 89 -2.18 4.37 3.99
CA ILE A 89 -2.81 3.10 4.40
C ILE A 89 -3.57 3.31 5.71
N ALA A 90 -4.40 2.35 6.11
CA ALA A 90 -4.97 2.34 7.45
C ALA A 90 -3.83 2.10 8.44
N ASP A 91 -3.75 2.94 9.48
CA ASP A 91 -2.75 2.76 10.52
C ASP A 91 -3.00 1.43 11.26
N PRO A 92 -2.01 0.51 11.30
CA PRO A 92 -2.18 -0.79 11.93
C PRO A 92 -2.26 -0.70 13.47
N ASP A 93 -1.76 0.37 14.07
CA ASP A 93 -1.68 0.57 15.51
C ASP A 93 -2.79 1.52 16.04
N ASP A 94 -3.33 2.43 15.21
CA ASP A 94 -4.43 3.33 15.57
C ASP A 94 -5.65 3.26 14.60
N PRO A 95 -6.65 2.41 14.91
CA PRO A 95 -7.82 2.24 14.06
C PRO A 95 -8.62 3.53 13.86
N GLY A 96 -8.75 3.95 12.60
CA GLY A 96 -9.45 5.17 12.20
C GLY A 96 -8.51 6.31 11.81
N ILE A 97 -7.20 6.13 11.99
CA ILE A 97 -6.17 7.01 11.47
C ILE A 97 -5.63 6.47 10.15
N ARG A 98 -5.25 7.41 9.28
CA ARG A 98 -4.56 7.15 8.02
C ARG A 98 -3.08 7.43 8.23
N LEU A 99 -2.24 6.45 7.91
CA LEU A 99 -0.80 6.59 7.97
C LEU A 99 -0.29 7.01 6.57
N PRO A 100 0.46 8.12 6.44
CA PRO A 100 1.09 8.50 5.18
C PRO A 100 2.22 7.52 4.90
N PHE A 101 1.98 6.50 4.09
CA PHE A 101 2.89 5.37 3.94
C PHE A 101 4.04 5.68 2.98
N ALA A 102 3.75 6.36 1.88
CA ALA A 102 4.75 6.73 0.88
C ALA A 102 4.41 8.05 0.21
N THR A 103 5.45 8.81 -0.14
CA THR A 103 5.33 9.94 -1.08
C THR A 103 5.36 9.41 -2.50
N LEU A 104 4.65 10.09 -3.40
CA LEU A 104 4.63 9.82 -4.83
C LEU A 104 5.07 11.10 -5.56
N ALA A 105 6.02 10.98 -6.48
CA ALA A 105 6.52 12.11 -7.27
C ALA A 105 5.48 12.65 -8.27
N GLY A 106 4.52 11.81 -8.66
CA GLY A 106 3.40 12.21 -9.50
C GLY A 106 2.40 11.09 -9.75
N PHE A 107 1.21 11.46 -10.21
CA PHE A 107 0.13 10.56 -10.60
C PHE A 107 -0.58 11.13 -11.84
N ASP A 108 -0.73 10.32 -12.89
CA ASP A 108 -1.31 10.75 -14.17
C ASP A 108 -2.79 10.37 -14.36
N GLY A 109 -3.44 9.85 -13.32
CA GLY A 109 -4.79 9.31 -13.37
C GLY A 109 -4.86 7.78 -13.48
N GLU A 110 -3.77 7.14 -13.93
CA GLU A 110 -3.64 5.69 -14.01
C GLU A 110 -2.45 5.17 -13.21
N ARG A 111 -1.29 5.81 -13.31
CA ARG A 111 -0.04 5.35 -12.71
C ARG A 111 0.52 6.41 -11.78
N ALA A 112 0.91 5.99 -10.58
CA ALA A 112 1.79 6.76 -9.72
C ALA A 112 3.26 6.53 -10.11
N THR A 113 4.13 7.48 -9.79
CA THR A 113 5.56 7.41 -10.08
C THR A 113 6.40 7.85 -8.90
N GLY A 114 7.59 7.28 -8.77
CA GLY A 114 8.56 7.66 -7.75
C GLY A 114 8.08 7.38 -6.33
N ALA A 115 7.36 6.27 -6.13
CA ALA A 115 6.90 5.87 -4.82
C ALA A 115 8.09 5.60 -3.87
N ALA A 116 8.11 6.28 -2.73
CA ALA A 116 9.14 6.16 -1.73
C ALA A 116 8.58 6.26 -0.32
N LEU A 117 9.05 5.42 0.60
CA LEU A 117 8.55 5.39 1.97
C LEU A 117 8.72 6.75 2.66
N THR A 118 7.71 7.14 3.43
CA THR A 118 7.86 8.17 4.46
C THR A 118 8.68 7.62 5.64
N GLU A 119 8.86 8.42 6.69
CA GLU A 119 9.42 7.93 7.96
C GLU A 119 8.45 6.94 8.61
N ASP A 120 7.19 7.33 8.80
CA ASP A 120 6.14 6.47 9.37
C ASP A 120 5.97 5.15 8.59
N GLY A 121 6.00 5.20 7.26
CA GLY A 121 5.90 4.01 6.42
C GLY A 121 7.11 3.09 6.51
N ALA A 122 8.31 3.64 6.73
CA ALA A 122 9.53 2.86 6.94
C ALA A 122 9.54 2.19 8.32
N ASP A 123 9.02 2.85 9.35
CA ASP A 123 8.98 2.33 10.71
C ASP A 123 8.17 1.04 10.85
N LEU A 124 7.13 0.87 10.00
CA LEU A 124 6.33 -0.37 9.94
C LEU A 124 7.16 -1.63 9.63
N PHE A 125 8.36 -1.47 9.09
CA PHE A 125 9.23 -2.60 8.74
C PHE A 125 10.25 -2.94 9.83
N PHE A 126 10.31 -2.19 10.93
CA PHE A 126 11.20 -2.41 12.08
C PHE A 126 12.70 -2.39 11.71
N GLY A 127 13.10 -1.44 10.86
CA GLY A 127 14.52 -1.06 10.62
C GLY A 127 15.22 -1.46 9.30
N PRO A 128 14.75 -2.36 8.42
CA PRO A 128 15.45 -2.67 7.18
C PRO A 128 15.31 -1.58 6.10
N TYR A 129 14.39 -0.63 6.30
CA TYR A 129 14.13 0.47 5.38
C TYR A 129 14.15 1.80 6.13
N GLU A 130 14.45 2.85 5.39
CA GLU A 130 14.46 4.24 5.85
C GLU A 130 13.56 5.10 4.95
N ARG A 131 13.25 6.33 5.41
CA ARG A 131 12.58 7.34 4.59
C ARG A 131 13.29 7.49 3.23
N GLY A 132 12.53 7.52 2.16
CA GLY A 132 13.03 7.62 0.79
C GLY A 132 13.34 6.26 0.15
N THR A 133 13.20 5.15 0.87
CA THR A 133 13.33 3.81 0.28
C THR A 133 12.32 3.65 -0.84
N ALA A 134 12.81 3.41 -2.05
CA ALA A 134 11.97 3.18 -3.21
C ALA A 134 11.14 1.90 -3.06
N ILE A 135 9.86 2.00 -3.42
CA ILE A 135 8.88 0.92 -3.44
C ILE A 135 8.24 0.83 -4.82
N ASP A 136 7.42 -0.18 -5.06
CA ASP A 136 6.81 -0.35 -6.38
C ASP A 136 5.76 0.74 -6.62
N ASP A 137 5.68 1.25 -7.84
CA ASP A 137 4.73 2.29 -8.22
C ASP A 137 3.31 1.70 -8.41
N PRO A 138 2.30 2.15 -7.64
CA PRO A 138 0.93 1.66 -7.79
C PRO A 138 0.27 2.14 -9.09
N ARG A 139 -0.71 1.35 -9.57
CA ARG A 139 -1.53 1.68 -10.74
C ARG A 139 -3.01 1.51 -10.44
N VAL A 140 -3.83 2.45 -10.86
CA VAL A 140 -5.28 2.33 -10.94
C VAL A 140 -5.64 1.64 -12.25
N VAL A 141 -6.39 0.55 -12.17
CA VAL A 141 -6.84 -0.23 -13.34
C VAL A 141 -8.35 -0.43 -13.30
N ALA A 142 -8.99 -0.53 -14.46
CA ALA A 142 -10.45 -0.57 -14.62
C ALA A 142 -11.13 -1.92 -14.24
#